data_AF-A0A349SGJ5-F1
#
_entry.id   AF-A0A349SGJ5-F1
#
_cell.length_a   1.000
_cell.length_b   1.000
_cell.length_c   1.000
_cell.angle_alpha   90.00
_cell.angle_beta   90.00
_cell.angle_gamma   90.00
#
_symmetry.space_group_name_H-M   'P 1'
#
loop_
_entity.id
_entity.type
_entity.pdbx_description
1 polymer ?
#
loop_
_entity_poly.entity_id
_entity_poly.type
_entity_poly.pdbx_seq_one_letter_code
_entity_poly.pdbx_strand_id
1 'polypeptide(L)'
;IADNMEATATARDGVAFMRHDVKFNALLAAACHNEYAKRAMRLINGLSRRFWFMHFQRSADLPLCARLHANMARAIGAGDPEGAAIAADALVDYVEIFTRATIDIAP
;
A
#
# COMPACT_ATOMS: atom_id res chain seq x y z
N ILE A 1 -10.57 -7.90 1.91
CA ILE A 1 -9.39 -7.11 2.38
C ILE A 1 -9.58 -5.64 2.05
N ALA A 2 -10.03 -5.31 0.82
CA ALA A 2 -10.34 -3.95 0.39
C ALA A 2 -11.27 -3.19 1.36
N ASP A 3 -12.43 -3.76 1.72
CA ASP A 3 -13.38 -3.08 2.60
C ASP A 3 -12.80 -2.76 3.98
N ASN A 4 -11.96 -3.66 4.50
CA ASN A 4 -11.26 -3.42 5.77
C ASN A 4 -10.22 -2.30 5.64
N MET A 5 -9.49 -2.23 4.52
CA MET A 5 -8.57 -1.12 4.26
C MET A 5 -9.33 0.20 4.17
N GLU A 6 -10.46 0.23 3.46
CA GLU A 6 -11.28 1.43 3.35
C GLU A 6 -11.87 1.86 4.71
N ALA A 7 -12.29 0.92 5.55
CA ALA A 7 -12.73 1.24 6.91
C ALA A 7 -11.62 1.92 7.74
N THR A 8 -10.35 1.55 7.55
CA THR A 8 -9.22 2.23 8.23
C THR A 8 -8.97 3.65 7.71
N ALA A 9 -9.38 3.96 6.47
CA ALA A 9 -9.35 5.32 5.93
C ALA A 9 -10.28 6.24 6.73
N THR A 10 -11.51 5.78 7.00
CA THR A 10 -12.51 6.54 7.77
C THR A 10 -12.09 6.70 9.23
N ALA A 11 -11.58 5.64 9.85
CA ALA A 11 -11.17 5.64 11.25
C ALA A 11 -9.82 6.35 11.50
N ARG A 12 -9.05 6.64 10.45
CA ARG A 12 -7.66 7.14 10.52
C ARG A 12 -6.76 6.27 11.41
N ASP A 13 -7.01 4.96 11.42
CA ASP A 13 -6.24 4.00 12.21
C ASP A 13 -5.07 3.43 11.39
N GLY A 14 -3.91 4.09 11.52
CA GLY A 14 -2.70 3.70 10.79
C GLY A 14 -2.16 2.31 11.18
N VAL A 15 -2.39 1.87 12.42
CA VAL A 15 -1.94 0.55 12.87
C VAL A 15 -2.80 -0.55 12.27
N ALA A 16 -4.13 -0.37 12.27
CA ALA A 16 -5.05 -1.27 11.60
C ALA A 16 -4.78 -1.31 10.08
N PHE A 17 -4.54 -0.16 9.45
CA PHE A 17 -4.16 -0.09 8.04
C PHE A 17 -2.93 -0.96 7.75
N MET A 18 -1.85 -0.80 8.53
CA MET A 18 -0.63 -1.59 8.36
C MET A 18 -0.84 -3.10 8.49
N ARG A 19 -1.73 -3.54 9.39
CA ARG A 19 -2.08 -4.97 9.49
C ARG A 19 -2.76 -5.48 8.22
N HIS A 20 -3.63 -4.66 7.64
CA HIS A 20 -4.30 -5.01 6.39
C HIS A 20 -3.36 -4.93 5.18
N ASP A 21 -2.47 -3.94 5.12
CA ASP A 21 -1.44 -3.81 4.09
C ASP A 21 -0.50 -5.04 4.07
N VAL A 22 -0.03 -5.49 5.23
CA VAL A 22 0.78 -6.72 5.33
C VAL A 22 0.02 -7.92 4.79
N LYS A 23 -1.26 -8.07 5.15
CA LYS A 23 -2.09 -9.18 4.67
C LYS A 23 -2.34 -9.10 3.17
N PHE A 24 -2.57 -7.90 2.63
CA PHE A 24 -2.75 -7.68 1.21
C PHE A 24 -1.50 -8.02 0.40
N ASN A 25 -0.33 -7.52 0.82
CA ASN A 25 0.94 -7.83 0.16
C ASN A 25 1.26 -9.33 0.19
N ALA A 26 0.89 -10.04 1.27
CA ALA A 26 1.04 -11.49 1.34
C ALA A 26 0.13 -12.22 0.33
N LEU A 27 -1.12 -11.77 0.17
CA LEU A 27 -2.05 -12.31 -0.83
C LEU A 27 -1.55 -12.05 -2.25
N LEU A 28 -1.08 -10.83 -2.54
CA LEU A 28 -0.51 -10.47 -3.84
C LEU A 28 0.70 -11.35 -4.19
N ALA A 29 1.60 -11.56 -3.23
CA ALA A 29 2.76 -12.42 -3.40
C ALA A 29 2.40 -13.90 -3.59
N ALA A 30 1.27 -14.36 -3.05
CA ALA A 30 0.76 -15.72 -3.30
C ALA A 30 0.12 -15.85 -4.69
N ALA A 31 -0.58 -14.80 -5.13
CA ALA A 31 -1.29 -14.77 -6.42
C ALA A 31 -0.37 -14.53 -7.63
N CYS A 32 0.85 -14.02 -7.44
CA CYS A 32 1.71 -13.64 -8.57
C CYS A 32 2.28 -14.81 -9.37
N HIS A 33 2.22 -16.05 -8.85
CA HIS A 33 2.78 -17.27 -9.45
C HIS A 33 4.23 -17.11 -9.97
N ASN A 34 4.99 -16.19 -9.36
CA ASN A 34 6.37 -15.87 -9.75
C ASN A 34 7.26 -15.82 -8.50
N GLU A 35 7.98 -16.90 -8.27
CA GLU A 35 8.84 -17.06 -7.09
C GLU A 35 10.02 -16.06 -7.05
N TYR A 36 10.47 -15.56 -8.21
CA TYR A 36 11.50 -14.52 -8.26
C TYR A 36 10.96 -13.17 -7.79
N ALA A 37 9.80 -12.76 -8.33
CA ALA A 37 9.14 -11.52 -7.94
C ALA A 37 8.78 -11.54 -6.44
N LYS A 38 8.22 -12.65 -5.96
CA LYS A 38 7.91 -12.85 -4.53
C LYS A 38 9.14 -12.72 -3.63
N ARG A 39 10.27 -13.31 -4.00
CA ARG A 39 11.53 -13.21 -3.23
C ARG A 39 12.07 -11.79 -3.20
N ALA A 40 12.07 -11.10 -4.34
CA ALA A 40 12.49 -9.70 -4.43
C ALA A 40 11.59 -8.78 -3.58
N MET A 41 10.28 -8.91 -3.73
CA MET A 41 9.30 -8.10 -2.99
C MET A 41 9.37 -8.31 -1.48
N ARG A 42 9.77 -9.50 -0.99
CA ARG A 42 9.95 -9.72 0.45
C ARG A 42 11.00 -8.78 1.07
N LEU A 43 12.08 -8.49 0.34
CA LEU A 43 13.12 -7.56 0.79
C LEU A 43 12.60 -6.12 0.77
N ILE A 44 11.96 -5.73 -0.34
CA ILE A 44 11.41 -4.39 -0.56
C ILE A 44 10.31 -4.06 0.48
N ASN A 45 9.36 -4.97 0.69
CA ASN A 45 8.24 -4.80 1.63
C ASN A 45 8.72 -4.65 3.09
N GLY A 46 9.88 -5.21 3.44
CA GLY A 46 10.47 -5.02 4.76
C GLY A 46 10.99 -3.59 4.98
N LEU A 47 11.61 -3.00 3.95
CA LEU A 47 12.13 -1.63 3.99
C LEU A 47 10.99 -0.60 3.90
N SER A 48 10.06 -0.80 2.97
CA SER A 48 8.90 0.08 2.78
C SER A 48 8.07 0.24 4.07
N ARG A 49 7.80 -0.85 4.79
CA ARG A 49 7.07 -0.77 6.08
C ARG A 49 7.82 -0.03 7.17
N ARG A 50 9.15 -0.17 7.24
CA ARG A 50 9.98 0.57 8.20
C ARG A 50 9.96 2.05 7.90
N PHE A 51 10.10 2.41 6.62
CA PHE A 51 9.97 3.78 6.16
C PHE A 51 8.60 4.35 6.52
N TRP A 52 7.53 3.63 6.19
CA TRP A 52 6.17 4.06 6.50
C TRP A 52 5.97 4.29 8.00
N PHE A 53 6.36 3.34 8.86
CA PHE A 53 6.21 3.47 10.32
C PHE A 53 6.93 4.71 10.88
N MET A 54 8.07 5.08 10.29
CA MET A 54 8.83 6.27 10.70
C MET A 54 8.14 7.59 10.32
N HIS A 55 7.48 7.65 9.15
CA HIS A 55 7.05 8.92 8.56
C HIS A 55 5.53 9.15 8.49
N PHE A 56 4.71 8.10 8.61
CA PHE A 56 3.28 8.20 8.28
C PHE A 56 2.52 9.20 9.14
N GLN A 57 2.88 9.36 10.42
CA GLN A 57 2.17 10.25 11.33
C GLN A 57 2.29 11.73 10.95
N ARG A 58 3.36 12.10 10.23
CA ARG A 58 3.67 13.49 9.89
C ARG A 58 3.38 13.81 8.43
N SER A 59 3.62 12.86 7.53
CA SER A 59 3.68 13.13 6.09
C SER A 59 2.67 12.33 5.27
N ALA A 60 2.04 11.28 5.83
CA ALA A 60 1.10 10.47 5.07
C ALA A 60 -0.33 11.00 5.15
N ASP A 61 -0.97 11.10 3.98
CA ASP A 61 -2.41 11.07 3.84
C ASP A 61 -2.93 9.62 3.96
N LEU A 62 -3.14 9.16 5.21
CA LEU A 62 -3.60 7.81 5.49
C LEU A 62 -4.93 7.47 4.80
N PRO A 63 -5.99 8.32 4.81
CA PRO A 63 -7.21 8.04 4.07
C PRO A 63 -7.01 7.79 2.57
N LEU A 64 -6.18 8.60 1.91
CA LEU A 64 -5.87 8.40 0.50
C LEU A 64 -5.10 7.08 0.27
N CYS A 65 -4.04 6.84 1.04
CA CYS A 65 -3.24 5.62 0.95
C CYS A 65 -4.10 4.36 1.09
N ALA A 66 -4.96 4.32 2.12
CA ALA A 66 -5.84 3.20 2.40
C ALA A 66 -6.85 2.94 1.27
N ARG A 67 -7.42 4.00 0.67
CA ARG A 67 -8.31 3.89 -0.49
C ARG A 67 -7.59 3.38 -1.73
N LEU A 68 -6.37 3.84 -2.00
CA LEU A 68 -5.58 3.38 -3.15
C LEU A 68 -5.28 1.88 -3.07
N HIS A 69 -4.86 1.40 -1.89
CA HIS A 69 -4.71 -0.04 -1.65
C HIS A 69 -6.03 -0.81 -1.79
N ALA A 70 -7.15 -0.27 -1.30
CA ALA A 70 -8.46 -0.91 -1.45
C ALA A 70 -8.87 -1.04 -2.92
N ASN A 71 -8.65 -0.01 -3.74
CA ASN A 71 -8.94 -0.03 -5.17
C ASN A 71 -8.13 -1.11 -5.89
N MET A 72 -6.82 -1.17 -5.64
CA MET A 72 -5.95 -2.20 -6.20
C MET A 72 -6.41 -3.60 -5.79
N ALA A 73 -6.74 -3.80 -4.51
CA ALA A 73 -7.23 -5.08 -4.02
C ALA A 73 -8.57 -5.50 -4.65
N ARG A 74 -9.47 -4.54 -4.96
CA ARG A 74 -10.74 -4.81 -5.65
C ARG A 74 -10.52 -5.22 -7.10
N ALA A 75 -9.71 -4.48 -7.84
CA ALA A 75 -9.45 -4.78 -9.25
C ALA A 75 -8.81 -6.17 -9.40
N ILE A 76 -7.82 -6.49 -8.55
CA ILE A 76 -7.22 -7.84 -8.51
C ILE A 76 -8.29 -8.90 -8.19
N GLY A 77 -9.12 -8.66 -7.17
CA GLY A 77 -10.17 -9.60 -6.77
C GLY A 77 -11.25 -9.82 -7.82
N ALA A 78 -11.49 -8.83 -8.68
CA ALA A 78 -12.43 -8.89 -9.80
C ALA A 78 -11.84 -9.59 -11.03
N GLY A 79 -10.54 -9.91 -11.04
CA GLY A 79 -9.86 -10.42 -12.24
C GLY A 79 -9.74 -9.37 -13.34
N ASP A 80 -9.67 -8.08 -12.98
CA ASP A 80 -9.50 -6.95 -13.89
C ASP A 80 -8.02 -6.53 -13.94
N PRO A 81 -7.22 -7.03 -14.90
CA PRO A 81 -5.79 -6.73 -14.97
C PRO A 81 -5.51 -5.27 -15.35
N GLU A 82 -6.34 -4.65 -16.17
CA GLU A 82 -6.15 -3.25 -16.59
C GLU A 82 -6.45 -2.30 -15.44
N GLY A 83 -7.58 -2.50 -14.75
CA GLY A 83 -7.90 -1.74 -13.55
C GLY A 83 -6.88 -1.95 -12.43
N ALA A 84 -6.33 -3.16 -12.29
CA ALA A 84 -5.28 -3.44 -11.31
C ALA A 84 -3.98 -2.72 -11.63
N ALA A 85 -3.59 -2.62 -12.90
CA ALA A 85 -2.41 -1.86 -13.33
C ALA A 85 -2.59 -0.36 -13.04
N ILE A 86 -3.72 0.23 -13.44
CA ILE A 86 -4.03 1.65 -13.19
C ILE A 86 -4.03 1.95 -11.68
N ALA A 87 -4.63 1.07 -10.88
CA ALA A 87 -4.67 1.25 -9.43
C ALA A 87 -3.28 1.09 -8.79
N ALA A 88 -2.42 0.21 -9.31
CA ALA A 88 -1.06 0.06 -8.86
C ALA A 88 -0.22 1.30 -9.19
N ASP A 89 -0.33 1.85 -10.41
CA ASP A 89 0.36 3.07 -10.82
C ASP A 89 -0.05 4.25 -9.91
N ALA A 90 -1.35 4.45 -9.68
CA ALA A 90 -1.85 5.50 -8.79
C ALA A 90 -1.35 5.35 -7.34
N LEU A 91 -1.19 4.11 -6.85
CA LEU A 91 -0.60 3.86 -5.54
C LEU A 91 0.89 4.21 -5.52
N VAL A 92 1.65 3.85 -6.56
CA VAL A 92 3.08 4.15 -6.66
C VAL A 92 3.32 5.66 -6.77
N ASP A 93 2.54 6.38 -7.57
CA ASP A 93 2.60 7.85 -7.68
C ASP A 93 2.41 8.50 -6.31
N TYR A 94 1.40 8.03 -5.55
CA TYR A 94 1.18 8.53 -4.19
C TYR A 94 2.34 8.19 -3.25
N VAL A 95 2.90 6.98 -3.32
CA VAL A 95 4.06 6.59 -2.50
C VAL A 95 5.26 7.48 -2.82
N GLU A 96 5.47 7.85 -4.09
CA GLU A 96 6.51 8.82 -4.46
C GLU A 96 6.26 10.19 -3.82
N ILE A 97 5.05 10.74 -3.95
CA ILE A 97 4.66 12.04 -3.36
C ILE A 97 4.89 12.02 -1.85
N PHE A 98 4.38 10.99 -1.16
CA PHE A 98 4.58 10.80 0.27
C PHE A 98 6.06 10.77 0.62
N THR A 99 6.86 10.00 -0.14
CA THR A 99 8.29 9.85 0.12
C THR A 99 9.03 11.18 -0.01
N ARG A 100 8.75 11.97 -1.06
CA ARG A 100 9.33 13.31 -1.24
C ARG A 100 8.96 14.25 -0.10
N ALA A 101 7.69 14.25 0.30
CA ALA A 101 7.22 15.06 1.41
C ALA A 101 7.97 14.78 2.72
N THR A 102 8.49 13.58 2.94
CA THR A 102 9.29 13.29 4.15
C THR A 102 10.62 14.06 4.23
N ILE A 103 11.14 14.52 3.08
CA ILE A 103 12.39 15.28 2.97
C ILE A 103 12.11 16.78 2.99
N ASP A 104 11.02 17.21 2.33
CA ASP A 104 10.62 18.62 2.28
C ASP A 104 10.08 19.14 3.63
N ILE A 105 9.76 18.23 4.57
CA ILE A 105 9.34 18.53 5.96
C ILE A 105 10.56 18.57 6.92
N ALA A 106 11.80 18.59 6.40
CA ALA A 106 12.99 18.88 7.21
C ALA A 106 12.84 20.27 7.92
N PRO A 107 13.34 20.41 9.16
CA PRO A 107 12.85 21.36 10.17
C PRO A 107 12.80 22.84 9.76
#